data_AF-A0A368TD11-F1
#
_entry.id   AF-A0A368TD11-F1
#
_cell.length_a   1.000
_cell.length_b   1.000
_cell.length_c   1.000
_cell.angle_alpha   90.00
_cell.angle_beta   90.00
_cell.angle_gamma   90.00
#
_symmetry.space_group_name_H-M   'P 1'
#
loop_
_entity.id
_entity.type
_entity.pdbx_description
1 polymer ?
#
loop_
_entity_poly.entity_id
_entity_poly.type
_entity_poly.pdbx_seq_one_letter_code
_entity_poly.pdbx_strand_id
1 'polypeptide(L)' 'MVNIQLQKAILDVVENQISENNPPATKETFDRLLKNGHSKDDAMKLIGSAVATEIYEVLKNKKPFDEKRYVNALRKLP' A
#
# COMPACT_ATOMS: atom_id res chain seq x y z
N MET A 1 0.45 -17.61 -12.61
CA MET A 1 -0.23 -18.11 -11.39
C MET A 1 -0.04 -17.08 -10.29
N VAL A 2 -1.12 -16.60 -9.66
CA VAL A 2 -1.04 -15.60 -8.58
C VAL A 2 -0.62 -16.31 -7.29
N ASN A 3 0.34 -15.74 -6.55
CA ASN A 3 0.69 -16.24 -5.23
C ASN A 3 -0.27 -15.64 -4.18
N ILE A 4 -1.30 -16.42 -3.82
CA ILE A 4 -2.37 -15.99 -2.91
C ILE A 4 -1.84 -15.69 -1.50
N GLN A 5 -0.82 -16.41 -1.03
CA GLN A 5 -0.24 -16.18 0.29
C GLN A 5 0.51 -14.84 0.34
N LEU A 6 1.26 -14.53 -0.73
CA LEU A 6 1.93 -13.23 -0.85
C LEU A 6 0.92 -12.09 -0.93
N GLN A 7 -0.15 -12.26 -1.72
CA GLN A 7 -1.20 -11.26 -1.81
C GLN A 7 -1.84 -10.99 -0.44
N LYS A 8 -2.18 -12.04 0.30
CA LYS A 8 -2.75 -11.91 1.65
C LYS A 8 -1.79 -11.17 2.58
N ALA A 9 -0.51 -11.53 2.61
CA ALA A 9 0.48 -10.85 3.44
C ALA A 9 0.60 -9.35 3.12
N ILE A 10 0.53 -8.98 1.84
CA ILE A 10 0.54 -7.56 1.43
C ILE A 10 -0.72 -6.85 1.93
N LEU A 11 -1.89 -7.46 1.80
CA LEU A 11 -3.15 -6.86 2.28
C LEU A 11 -3.18 -6.74 3.81
N ASP A 12 -2.65 -7.72 4.53
CA ASP A 12 -2.50 -7.67 5.99
C ASP A 12 -1.60 -6.48 6.41
N VAL A 13 -0.51 -6.22 5.67
CA VAL A 13 0.32 -5.02 5.89
C VAL A 13 -0.48 -3.74 5.68
N VAL A 14 -1.27 -3.64 4.62
CA VAL A 14 -2.12 -2.46 4.37
C VAL A 14 -3.13 -2.26 5.49
N GLU A 15 -3.78 -3.34 5.95
CA GLU A 15 -4.75 -3.28 7.04
C GLU A 15 -4.10 -2.80 8.34
N ASN A 16 -2.92 -3.31 8.68
CA ASN A 16 -2.16 -2.86 9.85
C ASN A 16 -1.79 -1.38 9.75
N GLN A 17 -1.29 -0.92 8.60
CA GLN A 17 -0.94 0.49 8.40
C GLN A 17 -2.16 1.43 8.56
N ILE A 18 -3.34 1.03 8.08
CA ILE A 18 -4.58 1.79 8.23
C ILE A 18 -5.06 1.78 9.69
N SER A 19 -5.03 0.62 10.34
CA SER A 19 -5.46 0.42 11.73
C SER A 19 -4.60 1.20 12.71
N GLU A 20 -3.28 1.10 12.56
CA GLU A 20 -2.28 1.80 13.38
C GLU A 20 -2.09 3.26 12.97
N ASN A 21 -2.69 3.68 11.84
CA ASN A 21 -2.51 5.00 11.23
C ASN A 21 -1.02 5.33 11.02
N ASN A 22 -0.25 4.35 10.55
CA ASN A 22 1.20 4.44 10.42
C ASN A 22 1.71 3.77 9.12
N PRO A 23 2.15 4.53 8.11
CA PRO A 23 2.14 5.99 8.08
C PRO A 23 0.71 6.52 7.89
N PRO A 24 0.37 7.73 8.40
CA PRO A 24 -0.96 8.33 8.23
C PRO A 24 -1.40 8.44 6.77
N ALA A 25 -0.44 8.64 5.86
CA ALA A 25 -0.66 8.73 4.43
C ALA A 25 -1.37 7.51 3.83
N THR A 26 -1.21 6.32 4.43
CA THR A 26 -1.92 5.11 3.98
C THR A 26 -3.41 5.27 4.22
N LYS A 27 -3.81 5.68 5.42
CA LYS A 27 -5.21 5.92 5.78
C LYS A 27 -5.81 7.07 4.98
N GLU A 28 -5.10 8.19 4.86
CA GLU A 28 -5.53 9.32 4.03
C GLU A 28 -5.78 8.92 2.57
N THR A 29 -4.91 8.05 2.03
CA THR A 29 -5.06 7.54 0.66
C THR A 29 -6.24 6.57 0.54
N PHE A 30 -6.43 5.70 1.53
CA PHE A 30 -7.60 4.82 1.58
C PHE A 30 -8.91 5.62 1.59
N ASP A 31 -9.02 6.61 2.47
CA ASP A 31 -10.20 7.47 2.59
C ASP A 31 -10.43 8.28 1.29
N ARG A 32 -9.35 8.78 0.65
CA ARG A 32 -9.43 9.45 -0.66
C ARG A 32 -9.98 8.52 -1.73
N LEU A 33 -9.49 7.30 -1.82
CA LEU A 33 -9.92 6.32 -2.83
C LEU A 33 -11.40 5.97 -2.66
N LEU A 34 -11.85 5.77 -1.41
CA LEU A 34 -13.27 5.55 -1.12
C LEU A 34 -14.12 6.75 -1.54
N LYS A 35 -13.67 7.96 -1.22
CA LYS A 35 -14.34 9.21 -1.62
C LYS A 35 -14.43 9.37 -3.14
N ASN A 36 -13.45 8.86 -3.89
CA ASN A 36 -13.43 8.84 -5.35
C ASN A 36 -14.30 7.73 -5.96
N GLY A 37 -14.97 6.92 -5.14
CA GLY A 37 -15.91 5.88 -5.58
C GLY A 37 -15.30 4.49 -5.77
N HIS A 38 -14.05 4.28 -5.36
CA HIS A 38 -13.47 2.93 -5.34
C HIS A 38 -14.10 2.07 -4.25
N SER A 39 -14.24 0.78 -4.53
CA SER A 39 -14.63 -0.18 -3.49
C SER A 39 -13.52 -0.32 -2.45
N LYS A 40 -13.86 -0.77 -1.24
CA LYS A 40 -12.86 -1.08 -0.20
C LYS A 40 -11.80 -2.05 -0.72
N ASP A 41 -12.21 -3.09 -1.45
CA ASP A 41 -11.29 -4.11 -1.98
C ASP A 41 -10.35 -3.52 -3.04
N ASP A 42 -10.87 -2.66 -3.94
CA ASP A 42 -10.04 -1.98 -4.94
C ASP A 42 -9.05 -1.01 -4.30
N ALA A 43 -9.50 -0.24 -3.29
CA ALA A 43 -8.64 0.69 -2.56
C ALA A 43 -7.50 -0.06 -1.85
N MET A 44 -7.81 -1.18 -1.18
CA MET A 44 -6.81 -2.05 -0.53
C MET A 44 -5.81 -2.62 -1.53
N LYS A 45 -6.27 -3.06 -2.72
CA LYS A 45 -5.38 -3.56 -3.78
C LYS A 45 -4.48 -2.49 -4.37
N LEU A 46 -5.01 -1.28 -4.61
CA LEU A 46 -4.23 -0.14 -5.10
C LEU A 46 -3.12 0.24 -4.13
N ILE A 47 -3.44 0.35 -2.84
CA ILE A 47 -2.44 0.61 -1.80
C ILE A 47 -1.45 -0.58 -1.69
N GLY A 48 -1.95 -1.81 -1.77
CA GLY A 48 -1.13 -3.02 -1.80
C GLY A 48 -0.10 -3.02 -2.93
N SER A 49 -0.42 -2.42 -4.09
CA SER A 49 0.55 -2.27 -5.19
C SER A 49 1.71 -1.32 -4.82
N ALA A 50 1.46 -0.28 -4.03
CA ALA A 50 2.50 0.61 -3.52
C ALA A 50 3.38 -0.10 -2.49
N VAL A 51 2.77 -0.90 -1.59
CA VAL A 51 3.50 -1.75 -0.63
C VAL A 51 4.40 -2.75 -1.35
N ALA A 52 3.85 -3.44 -2.37
CA ALA A 52 4.61 -4.42 -3.15
C ALA A 52 5.80 -3.77 -3.88
N THR A 53 5.63 -2.57 -4.42
CA THR A 53 6.70 -1.79 -5.06
C THR A 53 7.81 -1.48 -4.07
N GLU A 54 7.45 -1.08 -2.85
CA GLU A 54 8.42 -0.75 -1.82
C GLU A 54 9.17 -1.99 -1.31
N ILE A 55 8.47 -3.11 -1.09
CA ILE A 55 9.09 -4.41 -0.78
C ILE A 55 10.06 -4.82 -1.88
N TYR A 56 9.69 -4.63 -3.15
CA TYR A 56 10.58 -4.91 -4.28
C TYR A 56 11.85 -4.07 -4.22
N GLU A 57 11.75 -2.75 -4.00
CA GLU A 57 12.93 -1.87 -3.87
C GLU A 57 13.84 -2.31 -2.73
N VAL A 58 13.26 -2.68 -1.58
CA VAL A 58 14.03 -3.14 -0.42
C VAL A 58 14.77 -4.44 -0.70
N LEU A 59 14.06 -5.44 -1.22
CA LEU A 59 14.62 -6.78 -1.43
C LEU A 59 15.56 -6.84 -2.65
N LYS A 60 15.15 -6.24 -3.77
CA LYS A 60 15.88 -6.32 -5.04
C LYS A 60 17.06 -5.38 -5.07
N ASN A 61 16.85 -4.12 -4.68
CA ASN A 61 17.86 -3.07 -4.79
C ASN A 61 18.65 -2.86 -3.49
N LYS A 62 18.36 -3.65 -2.44
CA LYS A 62 19.01 -3.60 -1.13
C LYS A 62 18.98 -2.19 -0.50
N LYS A 63 17.92 -1.44 -0.81
CA LYS A 63 17.69 -0.12 -0.23
C LYS A 63 16.92 -0.28 1.09
N PRO A 64 17.15 0.57 2.10
CA PRO A 64 16.23 0.62 3.22
C PRO A 64 14.83 1.07 2.76
N PHE A 65 13.82 0.77 3.57
CA PHE A 65 12.49 1.36 3.40
C PHE A 65 12.61 2.89 3.36
N ASP A 66 11.97 3.50 2.37
CA ASP A 66 11.97 4.94 2.16
C ASP A 66 10.53 5.44 2.23
N GLU A 67 10.18 5.98 3.40
CA GLU A 67 8.83 6.49 3.65
C GLU A 67 8.45 7.60 2.66
N LYS A 68 9.38 8.47 2.27
CA LYS A 68 9.08 9.56 1.32
C LYS A 68 8.72 8.99 -0.05
N ARG A 69 9.47 7.98 -0.52
CA ARG A 69 9.15 7.26 -1.76
C ARG A 69 7.80 6.58 -1.67
N TYR A 70 7.53 5.88 -0.58
CA TYR A 70 6.26 5.18 -0.35
C TYR A 70 5.06 6.16 -0.35
N VAL A 71 5.14 7.24 0.42
CA VAL A 71 4.09 8.28 0.48
C VAL A 71 3.87 8.94 -0.89
N ASN A 72 4.94 9.18 -1.65
CA ASN A 72 4.81 9.70 -3.02
C ASN A 72 4.12 8.71 -3.96
N ALA A 73 4.32 7.40 -3.79
CA ALA A 73 3.59 6.39 -4.55
C ALA A 73 2.10 6.38 -4.20
N LEU A 74 1.76 6.44 -2.89
CA LEU A 74 0.38 6.51 -2.42
C LEU A 74 -0.39 7.72 -2.98
N ARG A 75 0.27 8.88 -3.06
CA ARG A 75 -0.33 10.10 -3.62
C ARG A 75 -0.57 10.05 -5.13
N LYS A 76 0.08 9.14 -5.85
CA LYS A 76 -0.09 8.94 -7.30
C LYS A 76 -1.17 7.91 -7.64
N LEU A 77 -1.71 7.22 -6.64
CA LEU A 77 -2.89 6.38 -6.83
C LEU A 77 -4.09 7.25 -7.22
N PRO A 78 -5.04 6.71 -8.02
CA PRO A 78 -6.19 7.45 -8.54
C PRO A 78 -7.12 8.06 -7.48
#